data_AF-A0A0G2I6K8-F1
#
_entry.id   AF-A0A0G2I6K8-F1
#
_cell.length_a   1.000
_cell.length_b   1.000
_cell.length_c   1.000
_cell.angle_alpha   90.00
_cell.angle_beta   90.00
_cell.angle_gamma   90.00
#
_symmetry.space_group_name_H-M   'P 1'
#
loop_
_entity.id
_entity.type
_entity.pdbx_description
1 polymer ?
#
loop_
_entity_poly.entity_id
_entity_poly.type
_entity_poly.pdbx_seq_one_letter_code
_entity_poly.pdbx_strand_id
1 'polypeptide(L)'
;MPSAQPLLQLMAVVPLESPNGIETETRGSLHLSTTVSVILLLVSTGLVAVFAEFLVDSIDYLVESAGVSQAFIVLIILPIVGNAAEHITAVVVASKNKMDLAIGVALGSNIQIALFTCHCTARMVPEY
;
A
#
# COMPACT_ATOMS: atom_id res chain seq x y z
N MET A 1 4.43 -33.35 46.00
CA MET A 1 3.23 -33.54 45.16
C MET A 1 2.25 -32.41 45.45
N PRO A 2 1.56 -31.88 44.43
CA PRO A 2 1.35 -30.45 44.23
C PRO A 2 0.18 -29.86 45.04
N SER A 3 0.42 -28.66 45.54
CA SER A 3 -0.55 -27.71 46.07
C SER A 3 -1.44 -27.18 44.92
N ALA A 4 -2.65 -27.72 44.80
CA ALA A 4 -3.67 -27.21 43.90
C ALA A 4 -4.26 -25.90 44.48
N GLN A 5 -4.19 -24.86 43.66
CA GLN A 5 -4.61 -23.49 43.90
C GLN A 5 -6.14 -23.40 44.09
N PRO A 6 -6.66 -22.46 44.92
CA PRO A 6 -8.09 -22.21 45.01
C PRO A 6 -8.57 -21.23 43.93
N LEU A 7 -9.87 -21.35 43.67
CA LEU A 7 -10.67 -20.56 42.75
C LEU A 7 -10.68 -19.06 43.05
N LEU A 8 -10.56 -18.28 41.98
CA LEU A 8 -11.58 -17.33 41.53
C LEU A 8 -12.25 -16.44 42.61
N GLN A 9 -11.54 -15.41 43.07
CA GLN A 9 -12.03 -14.14 43.62
C GLN A 9 -10.74 -13.45 44.06
N LEU A 10 -10.16 -12.51 43.30
CA LEU A 10 -10.43 -11.08 43.42
C LEU A 10 -10.27 -10.42 42.05
N MET A 11 -11.40 -10.23 41.35
CA MET A 11 -11.51 -9.22 40.31
C MET A 11 -11.53 -7.85 41.00
N ALA A 12 -10.35 -7.36 41.38
CA ALA A 12 -10.17 -5.97 41.75
C ALA A 12 -10.21 -5.16 40.45
N VAL A 13 -11.32 -4.46 40.29
CA VAL A 13 -11.52 -3.32 39.40
C VAL A 13 -10.24 -2.47 39.35
N VAL A 14 -9.53 -2.58 38.23
CA VAL A 14 -8.61 -1.53 37.77
C VAL A 14 -9.37 -0.81 36.65
N PRO A 15 -9.84 0.43 36.87
CA PRO A 15 -10.40 1.22 35.80
C PRO A 15 -9.25 1.59 34.87
N LEU A 16 -9.23 1.04 33.67
CA LEU A 16 -8.46 1.63 32.57
C LEU A 16 -9.34 2.69 31.91
N GLU A 17 -9.44 3.84 32.57
CA GLU A 17 -9.75 5.07 31.86
C GLU A 17 -8.44 5.65 31.33
N SER A 18 -8.24 5.56 30.02
CA SER A 18 -7.32 6.42 29.28
C SER A 18 -7.61 6.33 27.79
N PRO A 19 -7.38 7.40 27.03
CA PRO A 19 -8.44 8.31 26.65
C PRO A 19 -8.53 8.41 25.13
N ASN A 20 -9.55 9.14 24.69
CA ASN A 20 -9.70 9.65 23.34
C ASN A 20 -10.31 8.67 22.32
N GLY A 21 -11.46 9.07 21.82
CA GLY A 21 -12.30 8.32 20.92
C GLY A 21 -11.53 7.84 19.69
N ILE A 22 -11.45 6.53 19.55
CA ILE A 22 -11.53 5.95 18.22
C ILE A 22 -13.02 5.78 17.96
N GLU A 23 -13.65 6.87 17.53
CA GLU A 23 -14.71 6.75 16.55
C GLU A 23 -14.05 6.03 15.37
N THR A 24 -14.16 4.70 15.40
CA THR A 24 -13.93 3.88 14.23
C THR A 24 -15.08 4.28 13.34
N GLU A 25 -14.87 5.37 12.59
CA GLU A 25 -15.69 5.76 11.46
C GLU A 25 -15.98 4.46 10.75
N THR A 26 -17.23 4.03 10.88
CA THR A 26 -17.72 2.77 10.38
C THR A 26 -17.50 2.87 8.88
N ARG A 27 -16.36 2.37 8.39
CA ARG A 27 -16.22 1.87 7.04
C ARG A 27 -17.33 0.85 6.96
N GLY A 28 -18.50 1.29 6.50
CA GLY A 28 -19.61 0.40 6.18
C GLY A 28 -18.97 -0.71 5.38
N SER A 29 -19.03 -1.93 5.91
CA SER A 29 -18.42 -3.08 5.27
C SER A 29 -19.20 -3.32 3.99
N LEU A 30 -18.83 -2.59 2.93
CA LEU A 30 -19.17 -2.90 1.56
C LEU A 30 -18.41 -4.18 1.24
N HIS A 31 -18.97 -5.29 1.70
CA HIS A 31 -18.43 -6.61 1.46
C HIS A 31 -18.79 -6.97 0.03
N LEU A 32 -17.96 -6.51 -0.91
CA LEU A 32 -18.06 -6.91 -2.30
C LEU A 32 -17.83 -8.41 -2.36
N SER A 33 -18.76 -9.12 -3.01
CA SER A 33 -18.61 -10.55 -3.25
C SER A 33 -17.27 -10.83 -3.92
N THR A 34 -16.58 -11.91 -3.52
CA THR A 34 -15.25 -12.28 -4.04
C THR A 34 -15.21 -12.29 -5.57
N THR A 35 -16.30 -12.73 -6.22
CA THR A 35 -16.43 -12.70 -7.68
C THR A 35 -16.38 -11.28 -8.25
N VAL A 36 -17.05 -10.32 -7.62
CA VAL A 36 -17.05 -8.91 -8.04
C VAL A 36 -15.66 -8.32 -7.88
N SER A 37 -14.97 -8.62 -6.77
CA SER A 37 -13.60 -8.15 -6.53
C SER A 37 -12.61 -8.69 -7.57
N VAL A 38 -12.72 -9.97 -7.95
CA VAL A 38 -11.86 -10.57 -8.98
C VAL A 38 -12.12 -9.96 -10.36
N ILE A 39 -13.39 -9.78 -10.74
CA ILE A 39 -13.74 -9.15 -12.02
C ILE A 39 -13.24 -7.71 -12.06
N LEU A 40 -13.47 -6.94 -11.00
CA LEU A 40 -13.03 -5.54 -10.91
C LEU A 40 -11.50 -5.43 -10.97
N LEU A 41 -10.78 -6.35 -10.35
CA LEU A 41 -9.32 -6.41 -10.43
C LEU A 41 -8.87 -6.65 -11.88
N LEU A 42 -9.41 -7.67 -12.56
CA LEU A 42 -9.03 -7.98 -13.93
C LEU A 42 -9.33 -6.83 -14.90
N VAL A 43 -10.50 -6.20 -14.77
CA VAL A 43 -10.90 -5.06 -15.61
C VAL A 43 -10.00 -3.85 -15.35
N SER A 44 -9.74 -3.53 -14.07
CA SER A 44 -8.87 -2.42 -13.69
C SER A 44 -7.44 -2.63 -14.20
N THR A 45 -6.87 -3.83 -14.01
CA THR A 45 -5.54 -4.18 -14.51
C THR A 45 -5.48 -4.08 -16.04
N GLY A 46 -6.50 -4.58 -16.74
CA GLY A 46 -6.56 -4.47 -18.21
C GLY A 46 -6.62 -3.01 -18.67
N LEU A 47 -7.40 -2.16 -17.99
CA LEU A 47 -7.50 -0.75 -18.32
C LEU A 47 -6.16 -0.02 -18.07
N VAL A 48 -5.49 -0.30 -16.96
CA VAL A 48 -4.16 0.25 -16.66
C VAL A 48 -3.13 -0.18 -17.72
N ALA A 49 -3.17 -1.43 -18.19
CA ALA A 49 -2.28 -1.89 -19.25
C ALA A 49 -2.47 -1.11 -20.56
N VAL A 50 -3.71 -0.86 -20.97
CA VAL A 50 -4.02 -0.03 -22.15
C VAL A 50 -3.53 1.41 -21.96
N PHE A 51 -3.74 1.99 -20.78
CA PHE A 51 -3.23 3.32 -20.46
C PHE A 51 -1.69 3.39 -20.46
N ALA A 52 -1.02 2.32 -20.03
CA ALA A 52 0.43 2.25 -20.04
C ALA A 52 1.00 2.29 -21.47
N GLU A 53 0.39 1.57 -22.41
CA GLU A 53 0.78 1.64 -23.84
C GLU A 53 0.63 3.07 -24.39
N PHE A 54 -0.49 3.74 -24.13
CA PHE A 54 -0.69 5.13 -24.55
C PHE A 54 0.27 6.11 -23.89
N LEU A 55 0.62 5.86 -22.61
CA LEU A 55 1.57 6.67 -21.88
C LEU A 55 2.96 6.53 -22.51
N VAL A 56 3.40 5.30 -22.81
CA VAL A 56 4.70 5.05 -23.46
C VAL A 56 4.79 5.74 -24.82
N ASP A 57 3.75 5.63 -25.65
CA ASP A 57 3.69 6.31 -26.95
C ASP A 57 3.77 7.85 -26.80
N SER A 58 3.12 8.39 -25.77
CA SER A 58 3.18 9.82 -25.46
C SER A 58 4.59 10.28 -25.01
N ILE A 59 5.40 9.40 -24.42
CA ILE A 59 6.75 9.75 -23.98
C ILE A 59 7.63 10.10 -25.17
N ASP A 60 7.52 9.36 -26.28
CA ASP A 60 8.35 9.62 -27.47
C ASP A 60 8.10 11.03 -28.02
N TYR A 61 6.83 11.47 -28.06
CA TYR A 61 6.47 12.84 -28.40
C TYR A 61 6.98 13.88 -27.39
N LEU A 62 6.98 13.57 -26.08
CA LEU A 62 7.49 14.47 -25.05
C LEU A 62 9.01 14.61 -25.09
N VAL A 63 9.74 13.56 -25.45
CA VAL A 63 11.19 13.61 -25.61
C VAL A 63 11.57 14.55 -26.76
N GLU A 64 10.83 14.47 -27.87
CA GLU A 64 11.07 15.31 -29.06
C GLU A 64 10.68 16.78 -28.82
N SER A 65 9.61 17.04 -28.06
CA SER A 65 9.13 18.41 -27.79
C SER A 65 9.79 19.10 -26.59
N ALA A 66 10.13 18.38 -25.53
CA ALA A 66 10.57 18.96 -24.25
C ALA A 66 12.09 18.83 -24.03
N GLY A 67 12.81 18.06 -24.86
CA GLY A 67 14.26 17.84 -24.71
C GLY A 67 14.64 17.08 -23.43
N VAL A 68 13.67 16.44 -22.78
CA VAL A 68 13.87 15.64 -21.57
C VAL A 68 14.18 14.20 -21.97
N SER A 69 15.15 13.56 -21.32
CA SER A 69 15.52 12.17 -21.60
C SER A 69 14.37 11.21 -21.29
N GLN A 70 14.09 10.27 -22.19
CA GLN A 70 13.13 9.17 -22.00
C GLN A 70 13.36 8.43 -20.68
N ALA A 71 14.63 8.21 -20.33
CA ALA A 71 15.01 7.54 -19.08
C ALA A 71 14.58 8.32 -17.84
N PHE A 72 14.58 9.65 -17.87
CA PHE A 72 14.15 10.47 -16.72
C PHE A 72 12.65 10.32 -16.47
N ILE A 73 11.85 10.31 -17.53
CA ILE A 73 10.39 10.18 -17.44
C ILE A 73 10.03 8.79 -16.91
N VAL A 74 10.65 7.74 -17.44
CA VAL A 74 10.36 6.35 -17.05
C VAL A 74 10.89 6.03 -15.64
N LEU A 75 12.08 6.50 -15.26
CA LEU A 75 12.70 6.12 -13.98
C LEU A 75 12.32 7.02 -12.81
N ILE A 76 11.89 8.26 -13.05
CA ILE A 76 11.58 9.22 -11.97
C ILE A 76 10.09 9.55 -11.94
N ILE A 77 9.51 10.00 -13.06
CA ILE A 77 8.12 10.47 -13.08
C ILE A 77 7.15 9.29 -12.88
N LEU A 78 7.37 8.17 -13.59
CA LEU A 78 6.45 7.04 -13.58
C LEU A 78 6.32 6.37 -12.18
N PRO A 79 7.41 6.11 -11.42
CA PRO A 79 7.30 5.55 -10.08
C PRO A 79 6.67 6.49 -9.06
N ILE A 80 6.87 7.81 -9.20
CA ILE A 80 6.25 8.82 -8.33
C ILE A 80 4.73 8.79 -8.50
N VAL A 81 4.24 8.79 -9.75
CA VAL A 81 2.80 8.75 -10.03
C VAL A 81 2.19 7.40 -9.63
N GLY A 82 2.88 6.29 -9.90
CA GLY A 82 2.43 4.94 -9.52
C GLY A 82 2.24 4.76 -8.02
N ASN A 83 3.15 5.33 -7.21
CA ASN A 83 3.10 5.24 -5.75
C ASN A 83 2.34 6.41 -5.09
N ALA A 84 1.82 7.37 -5.88
CA ALA A 84 1.16 8.56 -5.34
C ALA A 84 -0.13 8.22 -4.59
N ALA A 85 -0.93 7.26 -5.07
CA ALA A 85 -2.19 6.88 -4.44
C ALA A 85 -1.98 6.29 -3.03
N GLU A 86 -0.93 5.49 -2.84
CA GLU A 86 -0.54 4.94 -1.54
C GLU A 86 -0.05 6.05 -0.61
N HIS A 87 0.77 6.97 -1.12
CA HIS A 87 1.27 8.09 -0.33
C HIS A 87 0.14 9.05 0.09
N ILE A 88 -0.81 9.35 -0.80
CA ILE A 88 -2.01 10.15 -0.49
C ILE A 88 -2.84 9.45 0.58
N THR A 89 -3.04 8.14 0.48
CA THR A 89 -3.77 7.37 1.49
C THR A 89 -3.06 7.41 2.83
N ALA A 90 -1.72 7.27 2.85
CA ALA A 90 -0.91 7.38 4.06
C ALA A 90 -1.00 8.78 4.69
N VAL A 91 -0.97 9.84 3.88
CA VAL A 91 -1.14 11.23 4.34
C VAL A 91 -2.53 11.46 4.92
N VAL A 92 -3.60 11.00 4.26
CA VAL A 92 -4.99 11.12 4.76
C VAL A 92 -5.18 10.37 6.09
N VAL A 93 -4.55 9.21 6.23
CA VAL A 93 -4.57 8.43 7.48
C VAL A 93 -3.72 9.09 8.58
N ALA A 94 -2.56 9.65 8.22
CA ALA A 94 -1.70 10.40 9.15
C ALA A 94 -2.40 11.68 9.65
N SER A 95 -3.15 12.37 8.78
CA SER A 95 -3.98 13.52 9.17
C SER A 95 -5.09 13.16 10.18
N LYS A 96 -5.46 11.88 10.29
CA LYS A 96 -6.35 11.35 11.36
C LYS A 96 -5.59 10.97 12.65
N ASN A 97 -4.36 11.47 12.85
CA ASN A 97 -3.51 11.25 14.04
C ASN A 97 -3.12 9.77 14.31
N LYS A 98 -3.13 8.92 13.28
CA LYS A 98 -2.76 7.49 13.35
C LYS A 98 -1.42 7.23 12.64
N MET A 99 -0.33 7.71 13.24
CA MET A 99 1.02 7.61 12.67
C MET A 99 1.50 6.16 12.50
N ASP A 100 1.10 5.24 13.39
CA ASP A 100 1.45 3.81 13.29
C ASP A 100 0.90 3.15 12.01
N LEU A 101 -0.31 3.55 11.58
CA LEU A 101 -0.92 3.04 10.36
C LEU A 101 -0.26 3.64 9.10
N ALA A 102 0.18 4.91 9.17
CA ALA A 102 0.93 5.55 8.10
C ALA A 102 2.34 4.95 7.92
N ILE A 103 3.04 4.65 9.03
CA ILE A 103 4.33 3.95 9.01
C ILE A 103 4.18 2.53 8.46
N GLY A 104 3.12 1.82 8.84
CA GLY A 104 2.83 0.47 8.33
C GLY A 104 2.64 0.43 6.81
N VAL A 105 1.93 1.41 6.24
CA VAL A 105 1.74 1.53 4.78
C VAL A 105 3.05 1.90 4.08
N ALA A 106 3.79 2.87 4.60
CA ALA A 106 5.05 3.33 4.00
C ALA A 106 6.13 2.23 4.00
N LEU A 107 6.29 1.51 5.12
CA LEU A 107 7.26 0.41 5.22
C LEU A 107 6.84 -0.79 4.38
N GLY A 108 5.55 -1.13 4.35
CA GLY A 108 5.02 -2.25 3.57
C GLY A 108 5.27 -2.08 2.07
N SER A 109 4.94 -0.91 1.51
CA SER A 109 5.13 -0.62 0.09
C SER A 109 6.61 -0.63 -0.31
N ASN A 110 7.49 -0.03 0.51
CA ASN A 110 8.93 0.00 0.24
C ASN A 110 9.58 -1.39 0.32
N ILE A 111 9.19 -2.23 1.28
CA ILE A 111 9.71 -3.60 1.40
C ILE A 111 9.22 -4.47 0.24
N GLN A 112 7.95 -4.33 -0.17
CA GLN A 112 7.41 -5.06 -1.30
C GLN A 112 8.11 -4.68 -2.61
N ILE A 113 8.30 -3.39 -2.87
CA ILE A 113 9.04 -2.90 -4.03
C ILE A 113 10.50 -3.36 -3.97
N ALA A 114 11.16 -3.28 -2.82
CA ALA A 114 12.56 -3.68 -2.66
C ALA A 114 12.76 -5.19 -2.86
N LEU A 115 11.92 -6.03 -2.24
CA LEU A 115 12.01 -7.49 -2.36
C LEU A 115 11.60 -7.96 -3.75
N PHE A 116 10.53 -7.40 -4.33
CA PHE A 116 10.11 -7.77 -5.68
C PHE A 116 11.15 -7.34 -6.72
N THR A 117 11.63 -6.10 -6.66
CA THR A 117 12.63 -5.60 -7.61
C THR A 117 13.94 -6.35 -7.48
N CYS A 118 14.49 -6.53 -6.27
CA CYS A 118 15.74 -7.27 -6.02
C CYS A 118 15.62 -8.74 -6.46
N HIS A 119 14.52 -9.42 -6.11
CA HIS A 119 14.31 -10.81 -6.50
C HIS A 119 14.12 -10.97 -8.02
N CYS A 120 13.30 -10.11 -8.64
CA CYS A 120 13.04 -10.17 -10.07
C CYS A 120 14.30 -9.83 -10.90
N THR A 121 15.09 -8.82 -10.52
CA THR A 121 16.34 -8.50 -11.22
C THR A 121 17.40 -9.57 -11.03
N ALA A 122 17.59 -10.11 -9.82
CA ALA A 122 18.53 -11.20 -9.59
C ALA A 122 18.18 -12.48 -10.38
N ARG A 123 16.91 -12.69 -10.71
CA ARG A 123 16.44 -13.80 -11.55
C ARG A 123 16.57 -13.53 -13.06
N MET A 124 16.60 -12.26 -13.46
CA MET A 124 16.67 -11.82 -14.86
C MET A 124 18.08 -11.52 -15.37
N VAL A 125 19.10 -11.45 -14.50
CA VAL A 125 20.50 -11.36 -14.90
C VAL A 125 21.05 -12.78 -15.08
N PRO A 126 21.19 -13.30 -16.32
CA PRO A 126 22.12 -14.39 -16.58
C PRO A 126 23.54 -13.88 -16.31
N GLU A 127 24.24 -14.54 -15.39
CA GLU A 127 25.68 -14.35 -15.25
C GLU A 127 26.35 -14.69 -16.59
N TYR A 128 27.04 -13.71 -17.18
CA TYR A 128 28.02 -13.91 -18.26
C TYR A 128 29.37 -13.40 -17.79
#